data_AF-A0A528A5T3-F1
#
_entry.id   AF-A0A528A5T3-F1
#
_cell.length_a   1.000
_cell.length_b   1.000
_cell.length_c   1.000
_cell.angle_alpha   90.00
_cell.angle_beta   90.00
_cell.angle_gamma   90.00
#
_symmetry.space_group_name_H-M   'P 1'
#
loop_
_entity.id
_entity.type
_entity.pdbx_description
1 polymer ?
#
loop_
_entity_poly.entity_id
_entity_poly.type
_entity_poly.pdbx_seq_one_letter_code
_entity_poly.pdbx_strand_id
1 'polypeptide(L)'
;MEAYTLSFVGVLALCLLSILLAIYSGSSKGRAGALSGPVVPADDDNLLYRIDRVHMNSVEALAPFVVPAVLAMMVGVGATTLAVLVWAHVVIRL
;
A
#
# COMPACT_ATOMS: atom_id res chain seq x y z
N MET A 1 -0.29 -23.48 7.67
CA MET A 1 -0.79 -22.33 6.89
C MET A 1 -1.97 -21.64 7.58
N GLU A 2 -2.93 -22.38 8.13
CA GLU A 2 -4.10 -21.80 8.85
C GLU A 2 -3.72 -20.82 9.97
N ALA A 3 -2.64 -21.10 10.71
CA ALA A 3 -2.13 -20.20 11.75
C ALA A 3 -1.79 -18.78 11.25
N TYR A 4 -1.45 -18.62 9.96
CA TYR A 4 -1.08 -17.32 9.38
C TYR A 4 -2.25 -16.58 8.72
N THR A 5 -3.49 -17.06 8.86
CA THR A 5 -4.67 -16.47 8.23
C THR A 5 -4.77 -14.95 8.48
N LEU A 6 -4.55 -14.51 9.72
CA LEU A 6 -4.58 -13.07 10.05
C LEU A 6 -3.49 -12.26 9.33
N SER A 7 -2.32 -12.85 9.09
CA SER A 7 -1.26 -12.19 8.32
C SER A 7 -1.61 -12.13 6.84
N PHE A 8 -2.21 -13.19 6.28
CA PHE A 8 -2.70 -13.18 4.89
C PHE A 8 -3.78 -12.12 4.67
N VAL A 9 -4.74 -11.99 5.59
CA VAL A 9 -5.78 -10.97 5.51
C VAL A 9 -5.17 -9.56 5.58
N GLY A 10 -4.19 -9.32 6.46
CA GLY A 10 -3.51 -8.03 6.53
C GLY A 10 -2.71 -7.69 5.27
N VAL A 11 -2.00 -8.67 4.69
CA VAL A 11 -1.31 -8.49 3.40
C VAL A 11 -2.31 -8.20 2.27
N LEU A 12 -3.44 -8.92 2.23
CA LEU A 12 -4.51 -8.66 1.27
C LEU A 12 -5.05 -7.24 1.43
N ALA A 13 -5.25 -6.77 2.67
CA ALA A 13 -5.70 -5.40 2.94
C ALA A 13 -4.72 -4.36 2.38
N LEU A 14 -3.39 -4.55 2.52
CA LEU A 14 -2.38 -3.67 1.93
C LEU A 14 -2.46 -3.65 0.38
N CYS A 15 -2.64 -4.81 -0.24
CA CYS A 15 -2.80 -4.89 -1.70
C CYS A 15 -4.08 -4.15 -2.16
N LEU A 16 -5.20 -4.35 -1.47
CA LEU A 16 -6.45 -3.65 -1.77
C LEU A 16 -6.33 -2.14 -1.55
N LEU A 17 -5.65 -1.71 -0.49
CA LEU A 17 -5.36 -0.30 -0.25
C LEU A 17 -4.55 0.30 -1.41
N SER A 18 -3.53 -0.40 -1.90
CA SER A 18 -2.74 0.06 -3.06
C SER A 18 -3.61 0.20 -4.32
N ILE A 19 -4.55 -0.72 -4.55
CA ILE A 19 -5.50 -0.64 -5.68
C ILE A 19 -6.45 0.55 -5.52
N LEU A 20 -7.00 0.78 -4.32
CA LEU A 20 -7.86 1.92 -4.04
C LEU A 20 -7.13 3.25 -4.26
N LEU A 21 -5.87 3.36 -3.83
CA LEU A 21 -5.04 4.53 -4.06
C LEU A 21 -4.75 4.75 -5.55
N ALA A 22 -4.54 3.69 -6.32
CA ALA A 22 -4.35 3.79 -7.78
C ALA A 22 -5.60 4.36 -8.46
N ILE A 23 -6.79 3.85 -8.10
CA ILE A 23 -8.08 4.34 -8.61
C ILE A 23 -8.30 5.80 -8.21
N TYR A 24 -8.02 6.15 -6.97
CA TYR A 24 -8.20 7.52 -6.47
C TYR A 24 -7.23 8.51 -7.13
N SER A 25 -5.95 8.14 -7.28
CA SER A 25 -4.97 8.95 -8.02
C SER A 25 -5.38 9.15 -9.48
N GLY A 26 -5.73 8.07 -10.19
CA GLY A 26 -6.14 8.17 -11.59
C GLY A 26 -7.42 9.00 -11.78
N SER A 27 -8.45 8.75 -10.97
CA SER A 27 -9.73 9.47 -11.08
C SER A 27 -9.63 10.95 -10.69
N SER A 28 -8.80 11.30 -9.69
CA SER A 28 -8.57 12.70 -9.31
C SER A 28 -7.89 13.50 -10.42
N LYS A 29 -6.86 12.93 -11.07
CA LYS A 29 -6.21 13.52 -12.25
C LYS A 29 -7.19 13.69 -13.42
N GLY A 30 -7.97 12.65 -13.72
CA GLY A 30 -8.98 12.69 -14.78
C GLY A 30 -10.05 13.76 -14.57
N ARG A 31 -10.54 13.92 -13.34
CA ARG A 31 -11.52 14.97 -12.98
C ARG A 31 -10.96 16.39 -13.11
N ALA A 32 -9.66 16.55 -12.92
CA ALA A 32 -8.98 17.83 -13.10
C ALA A 32 -8.59 18.13 -14.55
N GLY A 33 -8.94 17.25 -15.51
CA GLY A 33 -8.53 17.38 -16.90
C GLY A 33 -7.02 17.21 -17.13
N ALA A 34 -6.29 16.67 -16.14
CA ALA A 34 -4.87 16.40 -16.28
C ALA A 34 -4.66 15.20 -17.21
N LEU A 35 -3.78 15.37 -18.21
CA LEU A 35 -3.43 14.29 -19.12
C LEU A 35 -2.64 13.20 -18.41
N SER A 36 -2.76 11.97 -18.91
CA SER A 36 -1.87 10.87 -18.57
C SER A 36 -0.46 11.17 -19.11
N GLY A 37 0.57 11.08 -18.26
CA GLY A 37 1.98 11.23 -18.67
C GLY A 37 2.69 12.48 -18.14
N PRO A 38 2.13 13.71 -18.26
CA PRO A 38 2.74 14.89 -17.70
C PRO A 38 2.90 14.81 -16.18
N VAL A 39 4.09 15.13 -15.69
CA VAL A 39 4.37 15.24 -14.26
C VAL A 39 3.61 16.45 -13.72
N VAL A 40 2.65 16.21 -12.84
CA VAL A 40 2.00 17.28 -12.06
C VAL A 40 3.10 18.04 -11.32
N PRO A 41 3.09 19.39 -11.28
CA PRO A 41 4.10 20.16 -10.58
C PRO A 41 4.33 19.60 -9.18
N ALA A 42 5.59 19.34 -8.84
CA ALA A 42 6.01 18.76 -7.57
C ALA A 42 5.97 19.82 -6.46
N ASP A 43 4.76 20.27 -6.16
CA ASP A 43 4.43 21.29 -5.18
C ASP A 43 3.53 20.65 -4.11
N ASP A 44 3.93 20.76 -2.85
CA ASP A 44 3.18 20.19 -1.73
C ASP A 44 1.84 20.91 -1.50
N ASP A 45 1.67 22.15 -2.00
CA ASP A 45 0.38 22.83 -1.99
C ASP A 45 -0.58 22.25 -3.05
N ASN A 46 -0.07 21.46 -4.01
CA ASN A 46 -0.87 20.82 -5.03
C ASN A 46 -1.46 19.48 -4.54
N LEU A 47 -2.78 19.47 -4.33
CA LEU A 47 -3.51 18.28 -3.90
C LEU A 47 -3.33 17.07 -4.84
N LEU A 48 -3.29 17.28 -6.16
CA LEU A 48 -3.12 16.19 -7.14
C LEU A 48 -1.73 15.56 -7.03
N TYR A 49 -0.70 16.37 -6.75
CA TYR A 49 0.64 15.88 -6.48
C TYR A 49 0.66 15.03 -5.20
N ARG A 50 0.07 15.51 -4.11
CA ARG A 50 -0.01 14.78 -2.84
C ARG A 50 -0.71 13.43 -2.97
N ILE A 51 -1.84 13.39 -3.67
CA ILE A 51 -2.57 12.14 -3.91
C ILE A 51 -1.69 11.12 -4.66
N ASP A 52 -1.00 11.59 -5.70
CA ASP A 52 -0.13 10.72 -6.49
C ASP A 52 1.08 10.22 -5.69
N ARG A 53 1.66 11.08 -4.84
CA ARG A 53 2.76 10.69 -3.95
C ARG A 53 2.34 9.68 -2.89
N VAL A 54 1.14 9.77 -2.34
CA VAL A 54 0.61 8.74 -1.42
C VAL A 54 0.44 7.40 -2.13
N HIS A 55 -0.10 7.40 -3.35
CA HIS A 55 -0.20 6.18 -4.15
C HIS A 55 1.18 5.57 -4.45
N MET A 56 2.12 6.37 -4.97
CA MET A 56 3.47 5.89 -5.29
C MET A 56 4.24 5.42 -4.05
N ASN A 57 4.11 6.11 -2.91
CA ASN A 57 4.73 5.67 -1.66
C ASN A 57 4.20 4.31 -1.20
N SER A 58 2.91 4.05 -1.38
CA SER A 58 2.32 2.75 -1.08
C SER A 58 2.83 1.66 -2.02
N VAL A 59 2.97 1.94 -3.32
CA VAL A 59 3.54 1.01 -4.30
C VAL A 59 4.99 0.66 -3.98
N GLU A 60 5.81 1.67 -3.72
CA GLU A 60 7.24 1.51 -3.41
C GLU A 60 7.47 0.68 -2.14
N ALA A 61 6.57 0.79 -1.17
CA ALA A 61 6.68 0.07 0.09
C ALA A 61 6.05 -1.33 0.11
N LEU A 62 5.14 -1.62 -0.82
CA LEU A 62 4.40 -2.88 -0.83
C LEU A 62 5.34 -4.09 -0.96
N ALA A 63 6.20 -4.10 -1.99
CA ALA A 63 7.12 -5.22 -2.21
C ALA A 63 8.14 -5.41 -1.07
N PRO A 64 8.81 -4.33 -0.57
CA PRO A 64 9.69 -4.43 0.61
C PRO A 64 9.02 -4.97 1.86
N PHE A 65 7.70 -4.87 2.01
CA PHE A 65 6.99 -5.40 3.17
C PHE A 65 6.40 -6.80 2.95
N VAL A 66 5.70 -7.00 1.84
CA VAL A 66 4.99 -8.25 1.54
C VAL A 66 5.95 -9.42 1.34
N VAL A 67 7.07 -9.20 0.65
CA VAL A 67 8.05 -10.27 0.39
C VAL A 67 8.64 -10.82 1.70
N PRO A 68 9.18 -10.00 2.62
CA PRO A 68 9.62 -10.50 3.92
C PRO A 68 8.51 -11.14 4.76
N ALA A 69 7.28 -10.61 4.72
CA ALA A 69 6.15 -11.19 5.46
C ALA A 69 5.85 -12.62 4.98
N VAL A 70 5.86 -12.87 3.67
CA VAL A 70 5.67 -14.22 3.11
C VAL A 70 6.84 -15.13 3.48
N LEU A 71 8.09 -14.65 3.36
CA LEU A 71 9.26 -15.43 3.76
C LEU A 71 9.23 -15.80 5.25
N ALA A 72 8.78 -14.89 6.12
CA ALA A 72 8.60 -15.14 7.55
C ALA A 72 7.61 -16.30 7.81
N MET A 73 6.52 -16.39 7.03
CA MET A 73 5.59 -17.52 7.12
C MET A 73 6.25 -18.84 6.69
N MET A 74 7.08 -18.80 5.63
CA MET A 74 7.76 -19.98 5.09
C MET A 74 8.80 -20.55 6.06
N VAL A 75 9.52 -19.68 6.80
CA VAL A 75 10.52 -20.11 7.78
C VAL A 75 9.94 -20.37 9.18
N GLY A 76 8.63 -20.22 9.37
CA GLY A 76 7.96 -20.60 10.62
C GLY A 76 8.01 -19.56 11.74
N VAL A 77 8.10 -18.26 11.43
CA VAL A 77 8.05 -17.19 12.44
C VAL A 77 6.72 -17.24 13.23
N GLY A 78 6.76 -16.95 14.54
CA GLY A 78 5.56 -16.97 15.39
C GLY A 78 4.36 -16.21 14.78
N ALA A 79 3.26 -16.92 14.56
CA ALA A 79 2.11 -16.42 13.81
C ALA A 79 1.48 -15.17 14.42
N THR A 80 1.37 -15.11 15.75
CA THR A 80 0.84 -13.94 16.48
C THR A 80 1.75 -12.73 16.30
N THR A 81 3.07 -12.90 16.44
CA THR A 81 4.04 -11.81 16.27
C THR A 81 3.99 -11.26 14.84
N LEU A 82 3.96 -12.15 13.84
CA LEU A 82 3.86 -11.73 12.44
C LEU A 82 2.54 -11.00 12.18
N ALA A 83 1.42 -11.51 12.69
CA ALA A 83 0.12 -10.86 12.53
C ALA A 83 0.10 -9.45 13.15
N VAL A 84 0.66 -9.27 14.35
CA VAL A 84 0.77 -7.95 15.00
C VAL A 84 1.57 -6.98 14.14
N LEU A 85 2.72 -7.41 13.61
CA LEU A 85 3.55 -6.55 12.75
C LEU A 85 2.85 -6.18 11.43
N VAL A 86 2.17 -7.13 10.80
CA VAL A 86 1.38 -6.89 9.57
C VAL A 86 0.26 -5.89 9.84
N TRP A 87 -0.51 -6.08 10.91
CA TRP A 87 -1.62 -5.18 11.23
C TRP A 87 -1.17 -3.82 11.72
N ALA A 88 -0.05 -3.73 12.44
CA ALA A 88 0.58 -2.45 12.75
C ALA A 88 0.96 -1.69 11.47
N HIS A 89 1.53 -2.40 10.47
CA HIS A 89 1.84 -1.78 9.18
C HIS A 89 0.59 -1.31 8.43
N VAL A 90 -0.49 -2.09 8.44
CA VAL A 90 -1.79 -1.69 7.88
C VAL A 90 -2.29 -0.40 8.54
N VAL A 91 -2.32 -0.34 9.87
CA VAL A 91 -2.84 0.82 10.60
C VAL A 91 -2.01 2.09 10.34
N ILE A 92 -0.69 1.98 10.24
CA ILE A 92 0.20 3.11 9.94
C ILE A 92 -0.02 3.65 8.51
N ARG A 93 -0.51 2.81 7.60
CA ARG A 93 -0.70 3.14 6.17
C ARG A 93 -2.07 3.73 5.84
N LEU A 94 -3.05 3.58 6.74
CA LEU A 94 -4.38 4.18 6.62
C LEU A 94 -4.37 5.66 7.02
#